data_AF-A0A8B5VV02-F1
#
_entry.id   AF-A0A8B5VV02-F1
#
_cell.length_a   1.000
_cell.length_b   1.000
_cell.length_c   1.000
_cell.angle_alpha   90.00
_cell.angle_beta   90.00
_cell.angle_gamma   90.00
#
_symmetry.space_group_name_H-M   'P 1'
#
loop_
_entity.id
_entity.type
_entity.pdbx_description
1 polymer ?
#
loop_
_entity_poly.entity_id
_entity_poly.type
_entity_poly.pdbx_seq_one_letter_code
_entity_poly.pdbx_strand_id
1 'polypeptide(L)'
;MNKFDKDLCSVQEARDLARAGERAAQEFATFSQEQVDAILKSMKEAAEKFSVCLAKAAVEETGFGTVADKAYKNHAAGTLLYEEIKDEKTVGIIAEDTTKGTLDVAEPVGLVLGIIPSTNPTSTVIFKAMVALKSRNAIVFAPHPAAAECTKKAAGMMSRAAEAAGAPKGIISCVSTPTMASTNELMHADEVSLIIATGGPGMVKAAYSSGKPAIGVGAGNSPAYIERSADVKKAVSQIIASKTFDNGTICASEQSIICEEINEAEVIAELKAQGGYFMSEEETAKVCGLLFKGGGHAMNAKFVGRKPQVIAEAAGFTVPHSTTVLIGRQNGVGAGNPLSFEKLTTVLAFYTVKDWEEACHLSIELLQNGIGHTMSIHTNNRDIVLKFAAKPASRILVNTGGSQGGTGISTGLPISFTLGCGTFGGSSVSENVSPKHLLNIKKVAYGLKDVTTLLAEDTSFSHPELEEPLDACLTAKPVEASQPSEGEMDNSSMKDFSAAELSELAEVVRKVLTQMNA
;
A
#
# COMPACT_ATOMS: atom_id res chain seq x y z
N MET A 1 -38.51 4.91 27.60
CA MET A 1 -37.22 5.32 27.01
C MET A 1 -37.30 5.05 25.53
N ASN A 2 -37.33 6.10 24.69
CA ASN A 2 -37.33 5.90 23.24
C ASN A 2 -35.96 5.34 22.84
N LYS A 3 -35.94 4.12 22.32
CA LYS A 3 -34.75 3.47 21.81
C LYS A 3 -34.60 3.95 20.36
N PHE A 4 -33.73 4.93 20.14
CA PHE A 4 -33.46 5.44 18.78
C PHE A 4 -32.80 4.36 17.93
N ASP A 5 -33.05 4.40 16.62
CA ASP A 5 -32.51 3.43 15.69
C ASP A 5 -30.98 3.55 15.58
N LYS A 6 -30.31 2.41 15.51
CA LYS A 6 -28.85 2.30 15.60
C LYS A 6 -28.14 3.09 14.49
N ASP A 7 -28.69 3.07 13.29
CA ASP A 7 -28.19 3.81 12.14
C ASP A 7 -28.29 5.33 12.36
N LEU A 8 -29.46 5.83 12.80
CA LEU A 8 -29.66 7.25 13.11
C LEU A 8 -28.70 7.74 14.19
N CYS A 9 -28.51 6.96 15.26
CA CYS A 9 -27.52 7.27 16.30
C CYS A 9 -26.10 7.33 15.73
N SER A 10 -25.73 6.36 14.88
CA SER A 10 -24.37 6.30 14.28
C SER A 10 -24.10 7.43 13.28
N VAL A 11 -25.13 7.88 12.56
CA VAL A 11 -25.04 9.03 11.63
C VAL A 11 -24.88 10.32 12.42
N GLN A 12 -25.63 10.50 13.51
CA GLN A 12 -25.46 11.68 14.36
C GLN A 12 -24.08 11.70 15.02
N GLU A 13 -23.60 10.56 15.51
CA GLU A 13 -22.24 10.42 16.02
C GLU A 13 -21.21 10.81 14.96
N ALA A 14 -21.33 10.30 13.73
CA ALA A 14 -20.44 10.64 12.62
C ALA A 14 -20.35 12.17 12.39
N ARG A 15 -21.49 12.87 12.39
CA ARG A 15 -21.53 14.34 12.26
C ARG A 15 -20.84 15.05 13.41
N ASP A 16 -21.09 14.62 14.64
CA ASP A 16 -20.51 15.23 15.83
C ASP A 16 -18.98 15.05 15.86
N LEU A 17 -18.50 13.86 15.46
CA LEU A 17 -17.08 13.56 15.31
C LEU A 17 -16.43 14.39 14.21
N ALA A 18 -17.09 14.53 13.05
CA ALA A 18 -16.57 15.32 11.93
C ALA A 18 -16.38 16.80 12.32
N ARG A 19 -17.42 17.42 12.91
CA ARG A 19 -17.37 18.81 13.40
C ARG A 19 -16.33 19.02 14.48
N ALA A 20 -16.18 18.07 15.40
CA ALA A 20 -15.15 18.15 16.44
C ALA A 20 -13.74 18.02 15.86
N GLY A 21 -13.56 17.08 14.92
CA GLY A 21 -12.30 16.85 14.23
C GLY A 21 -11.84 18.05 13.40
N GLU A 22 -12.75 18.72 12.69
CA GLU A 22 -12.44 19.94 11.94
C GLU A 22 -11.92 21.06 12.85
N ARG A 23 -12.61 21.34 13.98
CA ARG A 23 -12.15 22.33 14.95
C ARG A 23 -10.77 21.99 15.52
N ALA A 24 -10.54 20.72 15.84
CA ALA A 24 -9.24 20.25 16.30
C ALA A 24 -8.15 20.40 15.22
N ALA A 25 -8.47 20.12 13.95
CA ALA A 25 -7.55 20.31 12.82
C ALA A 25 -7.16 21.78 12.64
N GLN A 26 -8.13 22.70 12.73
CA GLN A 26 -7.89 24.14 12.60
C GLN A 26 -6.98 24.67 13.71
N GLU A 27 -7.19 24.22 14.96
CA GLU A 27 -6.29 24.55 16.07
C GLU A 27 -4.90 23.93 15.89
N PHE A 28 -4.84 22.66 15.51
CA PHE A 28 -3.58 21.93 15.37
C PHE A 28 -2.72 22.42 14.19
N ALA A 29 -3.34 22.99 13.16
CA ALA A 29 -2.63 23.57 12.02
C ALA A 29 -1.66 24.70 12.42
N THR A 30 -1.91 25.38 13.55
CA THR A 30 -1.07 26.49 14.04
C THR A 30 0.12 26.03 14.90
N PHE A 31 0.28 24.73 15.16
CA PHE A 31 1.32 24.22 16.04
C PHE A 31 2.71 24.28 15.38
N SER A 32 3.74 24.51 16.19
CA SER A 32 5.15 24.45 15.75
C SER A 32 5.60 23.01 15.49
N GLN A 33 6.71 22.85 14.78
CA GLN A 33 7.31 21.53 14.51
C GLN A 33 7.63 20.80 15.83
N GLU A 34 8.16 21.51 16.82
CA GLU A 34 8.55 20.96 18.12
C GLU A 34 7.34 20.48 18.91
N GLN A 35 6.21 21.19 18.85
CA GLN A 35 4.97 20.77 19.50
C GLN A 35 4.42 19.49 18.84
N VAL A 36 4.41 19.44 17.52
CA VAL A 36 4.01 18.26 16.75
C VAL A 36 4.89 17.06 17.10
N ASP A 37 6.21 17.26 17.13
CA ASP A 37 7.17 16.18 17.39
C ASP A 37 7.07 15.66 18.84
N ALA A 38 6.79 16.53 19.81
CA ALA A 38 6.53 16.13 21.19
C ALA A 38 5.27 15.26 21.31
N ILE A 39 4.20 15.61 20.59
CA ILE A 39 2.97 14.81 20.50
C ILE A 39 3.25 13.44 19.88
N LEU A 40 4.01 13.40 18.77
CA LEU A 40 4.37 12.15 18.10
C LEU A 40 5.19 11.22 18.98
N LYS A 41 6.12 11.78 19.76
CA LYS A 41 6.92 11.01 20.71
C LYS A 41 6.03 10.36 21.79
N SER A 42 5.09 11.11 22.36
CA SER A 42 4.11 10.58 23.34
C SER A 42 3.27 9.43 22.75
N MET A 43 2.78 9.62 21.53
CA MET A 43 2.03 8.60 20.79
C MET A 43 2.84 7.32 20.56
N LYS A 44 4.12 7.45 20.16
CA LYS A 44 5.05 6.33 20.00
C LYS A 44 5.23 5.56 21.31
N GLU A 45 5.48 6.25 22.42
CA GLU A 45 5.67 5.63 23.74
C GLU A 45 4.43 4.85 24.17
N ALA A 46 3.23 5.39 23.92
CA ALA A 46 1.98 4.71 24.20
C ALA A 46 1.76 3.48 23.29
N ALA A 47 2.03 3.61 21.98
CA ALA A 47 1.93 2.51 21.03
C ALA A 47 2.86 1.34 21.39
N GLU A 48 4.10 1.64 21.80
CA GLU A 48 5.07 0.65 22.25
C GLU A 48 4.60 -0.06 23.53
N LYS A 49 4.19 0.72 24.54
CA LYS A 49 3.72 0.21 25.83
C LYS A 49 2.51 -0.71 25.70
N PHE A 50 1.55 -0.37 24.83
CA PHE A 50 0.28 -1.09 24.70
C PHE A 50 0.24 -2.07 23.51
N SER A 51 1.33 -2.23 22.77
CA SER A 51 1.41 -3.05 21.55
C SER A 51 0.85 -4.46 21.75
N VAL A 52 1.28 -5.17 22.80
CA VAL A 52 0.84 -6.54 23.09
C VAL A 52 -0.62 -6.60 23.53
N CYS A 53 -1.08 -5.62 24.31
CA CYS A 53 -2.48 -5.55 24.76
C CYS A 53 -3.43 -5.35 23.59
N LEU A 54 -3.09 -4.45 22.65
CA LEU A 54 -3.86 -4.22 21.44
C LEU A 54 -3.84 -5.44 20.51
N ALA A 55 -2.69 -6.12 20.40
CA ALA A 55 -2.57 -7.37 19.64
C ALA A 55 -3.50 -8.46 20.19
N LYS A 56 -3.54 -8.67 21.51
CA LYS A 56 -4.47 -9.61 22.15
C LYS A 56 -5.92 -9.26 21.85
N ALA A 57 -6.30 -7.99 22.01
CA ALA A 57 -7.66 -7.54 21.74
C ALA A 57 -8.07 -7.78 20.28
N ALA A 58 -7.17 -7.54 19.32
CA ALA A 58 -7.44 -7.79 17.90
C ALA A 58 -7.58 -9.27 17.58
N VAL A 59 -6.72 -10.15 18.12
CA VAL A 59 -6.84 -11.61 17.93
C VAL A 59 -8.12 -12.15 18.57
N GLU A 60 -8.46 -11.70 19.77
CA GLU A 60 -9.66 -12.13 20.50
C GLU A 60 -10.94 -11.74 19.76
N GLU A 61 -11.03 -10.51 19.27
CA GLU A 61 -12.22 -10.00 18.59
C GLU A 61 -12.38 -10.58 17.17
N THR A 62 -11.30 -10.62 16.40
CA THR A 62 -11.35 -11.00 14.97
C THR A 62 -11.16 -12.50 14.75
N GLY A 63 -10.45 -13.18 15.66
CA GLY A 63 -9.94 -14.53 15.46
C GLY A 63 -8.79 -14.63 14.44
N PHE A 64 -8.31 -13.52 13.89
CA PHE A 64 -7.30 -13.55 12.83
C PHE A 64 -5.89 -13.48 13.39
N GLY A 65 -4.98 -14.27 12.82
CA GLY A 65 -3.55 -14.11 13.00
C GLY A 65 -3.02 -14.54 14.37
N THR A 66 -1.91 -13.95 14.81
CA THR A 66 -1.24 -14.31 16.07
C THR A 66 -0.91 -13.08 16.91
N VAL A 67 -0.86 -13.26 18.24
CA VAL A 67 -0.58 -12.14 19.16
C VAL A 67 0.82 -11.58 18.95
N ALA A 68 1.82 -12.45 18.72
CA ALA A 68 3.20 -12.02 18.52
C ALA A 68 3.33 -11.18 17.25
N ASP A 69 2.77 -11.63 16.13
CA ASP A 69 2.87 -10.92 14.86
C ASP A 69 2.07 -9.62 14.87
N LYS A 70 0.87 -9.60 15.47
CA LYS A 70 0.12 -8.34 15.65
C LYS A 70 0.84 -7.36 16.57
N ALA A 71 1.53 -7.83 17.60
CA ALA A 71 2.35 -6.96 18.45
C ALA A 71 3.53 -6.39 17.65
N TYR A 72 4.17 -7.19 16.81
CA TYR A 72 5.22 -6.69 15.93
C TYR A 72 4.68 -5.69 14.89
N LYS A 73 3.48 -5.91 14.32
CA LYS A 73 2.80 -4.93 13.45
C LYS A 73 2.51 -3.61 14.16
N ASN A 74 2.04 -3.68 15.41
CA ASN A 74 1.83 -2.48 16.23
C ASN A 74 3.15 -1.76 16.53
N HIS A 75 4.22 -2.50 16.81
CA HIS A 75 5.57 -1.95 16.99
C HIS A 75 6.10 -1.30 15.71
N ALA A 76 5.92 -1.93 14.54
CA ALA A 76 6.30 -1.34 13.27
C ALA A 76 5.54 -0.03 12.99
N ALA A 77 4.22 -0.03 13.20
CA ALA A 77 3.37 1.14 12.99
C ALA A 77 3.62 2.29 13.98
N GLY A 78 4.12 1.99 15.18
CA GLY A 78 4.37 2.99 16.23
C GLY A 78 5.84 3.38 16.32
N THR A 79 6.70 2.42 16.64
CA THR A 79 8.12 2.65 16.90
C THR A 79 8.94 2.80 15.63
N LEU A 80 8.90 1.83 14.71
CA LEU A 80 9.75 1.88 13.51
C LEU A 80 9.36 3.06 12.61
N LEU A 81 8.06 3.26 12.40
CA LEU A 81 7.53 4.42 11.69
C LEU A 81 7.97 5.75 12.32
N TYR A 82 7.91 5.87 13.66
CA TYR A 82 8.36 7.09 14.34
C TYR A 82 9.83 7.37 14.07
N GLU A 83 10.70 6.36 14.14
CA GLU A 83 12.12 6.55 13.86
C GLU A 83 12.37 7.00 12.41
N GLU A 84 11.54 6.56 11.46
CA GLU A 84 11.60 6.98 10.05
C GLU A 84 11.14 8.44 9.86
N ILE A 85 10.05 8.87 10.50
CA ILE A 85 9.41 10.17 10.21
C ILE A 85 9.73 11.29 11.19
N LYS A 86 10.40 11.02 12.32
CA LYS A 86 10.60 12.01 13.40
C LYS A 86 11.27 13.30 12.92
N ASP A 87 12.23 13.20 11.99
CA ASP A 87 13.01 14.33 11.49
C ASP A 87 12.42 14.97 10.21
N GLU A 88 11.29 14.45 9.71
CA GLU A 88 10.63 14.99 8.51
C GLU A 88 10.05 16.40 8.80
N LYS A 89 10.45 17.39 8.00
CA LYS A 89 9.93 18.75 8.10
C LYS A 89 8.52 18.80 7.51
N THR A 90 7.57 19.23 8.32
CA THR A 90 6.13 19.22 8.01
C THR A 90 5.42 20.52 8.40
N VAL A 91 6.16 21.49 8.93
CA VAL A 91 5.68 22.81 9.37
C VAL A 91 6.42 23.93 8.66
N GLY A 92 5.69 24.91 8.12
CA GLY A 92 6.26 26.10 7.50
C GLY A 92 7.00 25.81 6.18
N ILE A 93 8.11 26.50 5.95
CA ILE A 93 8.98 26.30 4.78
C ILE A 93 9.76 25.00 4.98
N ILE A 94 9.54 24.02 4.09
CA ILE A 94 10.16 22.70 4.15
C ILE A 94 11.30 22.53 3.13
N ALA A 95 11.31 23.32 2.06
CA ALA A 95 12.40 23.38 1.09
C ALA A 95 12.52 24.78 0.46
N GLU A 96 13.74 25.13 0.04
CA GLU A 96 14.07 26.35 -0.70
C GLU A 96 15.08 26.00 -1.79
N ASP A 97 14.79 26.40 -3.03
CA ASP A 97 15.69 26.33 -4.18
C ASP A 97 16.00 27.76 -4.62
N THR A 98 17.15 28.28 -4.19
CA THR A 98 17.58 29.65 -4.47
C THR A 98 17.96 29.85 -5.94
N THR A 99 18.36 28.79 -6.64
CA THR A 99 18.69 28.83 -8.07
C THR A 99 17.42 29.01 -8.91
N LYS A 100 16.33 28.31 -8.55
CA LYS A 100 15.02 28.47 -9.21
C LYS A 100 14.18 29.59 -8.60
N GLY A 101 14.61 30.19 -7.50
CA GLY A 101 13.84 31.18 -6.76
C GLY A 101 12.50 30.63 -6.27
N THR A 102 12.48 29.44 -5.65
CA THR A 102 11.24 28.81 -5.17
C THR A 102 11.31 28.35 -3.72
N LEU A 103 10.19 28.42 -2.99
CA LEU A 103 9.99 27.87 -1.65
C LEU A 103 8.82 26.89 -1.63
N ASP A 104 8.96 25.82 -0.86
CA ASP A 104 7.90 24.85 -0.58
C ASP A 104 7.39 25.05 0.84
N VAL A 105 6.12 25.41 0.98
CA VAL A 105 5.47 25.61 2.28
C VAL A 105 4.45 24.50 2.53
N ALA A 106 4.61 23.78 3.64
CA ALA A 106 3.74 22.69 4.03
C ALA A 106 2.44 23.20 4.68
N GLU A 107 1.30 22.73 4.19
CA GLU A 107 -0.04 23.03 4.71
C GLU A 107 -0.82 21.72 4.94
N PRO A 108 -1.36 21.48 6.15
CA PRO A 108 -2.17 20.29 6.40
C PRO A 108 -3.40 20.24 5.49
N VAL A 109 -3.88 19.04 5.16
CA VAL A 109 -5.12 18.87 4.39
C VAL A 109 -6.37 19.18 5.22
N GLY A 110 -6.33 18.99 6.54
CA GLY A 110 -7.44 19.25 7.46
C GLY A 110 -7.86 17.99 8.23
N LEU A 111 -9.15 17.64 8.18
CA LEU A 111 -9.66 16.40 8.80
C LEU A 111 -9.57 15.23 7.81
N VAL A 112 -8.90 14.17 8.25
CA VAL A 112 -8.76 12.92 7.49
C VAL A 112 -9.78 11.88 7.97
N LEU A 113 -10.44 11.20 7.03
CA LEU A 113 -11.21 9.99 7.31
C LEU A 113 -10.34 8.74 7.12
N GLY A 114 -10.05 8.03 8.21
CA GLY A 114 -9.32 6.76 8.18
C GLY A 114 -10.25 5.55 8.19
N ILE A 115 -10.37 4.82 7.07
CA ILE A 115 -11.10 3.55 7.04
C ILE A 115 -10.18 2.41 7.49
N ILE A 116 -10.64 1.58 8.43
CA ILE A 116 -9.80 0.56 9.10
C ILE A 116 -10.25 -0.86 8.74
N PRO A 117 -9.37 -1.73 8.24
CA PRO A 117 -9.70 -3.12 7.90
C PRO A 117 -9.69 -4.02 9.14
N SER A 118 -10.34 -5.18 9.06
CA SER A 118 -10.34 -6.18 10.13
C SER A 118 -9.04 -7.00 10.24
N THR A 119 -8.20 -7.03 9.20
CA THR A 119 -6.93 -7.77 9.18
C THR A 119 -5.85 -7.07 10.02
N ASN A 120 -5.78 -5.74 9.91
CA ASN A 120 -4.75 -4.89 10.50
C ASN A 120 -5.33 -3.79 11.41
N PRO A 121 -6.30 -4.09 12.29
CA PRO A 121 -7.16 -3.05 12.86
C PRO A 121 -6.40 -2.06 13.74
N THR A 122 -5.54 -2.56 14.63
CA THR A 122 -4.81 -1.71 15.58
C THR A 122 -3.57 -1.07 14.96
N SER A 123 -2.83 -1.80 14.14
CA SER A 123 -1.61 -1.29 13.48
C SER A 123 -1.95 -0.21 12.45
N THR A 124 -3.04 -0.35 11.69
CA THR A 124 -3.47 0.68 10.74
C THR A 124 -3.98 1.94 11.47
N VAL A 125 -4.61 1.82 12.64
CA VAL A 125 -4.96 3.00 13.47
C VAL A 125 -3.71 3.73 13.93
N ILE A 126 -2.75 3.01 14.51
CA ILE A 126 -1.49 3.60 14.99
C ILE A 126 -0.77 4.30 13.83
N PHE A 127 -0.56 3.60 12.71
CA PHE A 127 0.06 4.15 11.52
C PHE A 127 -0.65 5.42 11.03
N LYS A 128 -1.97 5.36 10.79
CA LYS A 128 -2.73 6.49 10.24
C LYS A 128 -2.74 7.69 11.19
N ALA A 129 -2.83 7.46 12.51
CA ALA A 129 -2.76 8.52 13.49
C ALA A 129 -1.38 9.18 13.52
N MET A 130 -0.30 8.39 13.49
CA MET A 130 1.07 8.92 13.45
C MET A 130 1.31 9.76 12.20
N VAL A 131 0.96 9.28 11.01
CA VAL A 131 1.18 10.06 9.77
C VAL A 131 0.28 11.29 9.69
N ALA A 132 -0.98 11.21 10.14
CA ALA A 132 -1.91 12.33 10.14
C ALA A 132 -1.43 13.43 11.10
N LEU A 133 -1.05 13.09 12.32
CA LEU A 133 -0.61 14.11 13.28
C LEU A 133 0.78 14.66 12.93
N LYS A 134 1.69 13.86 12.38
CA LYS A 134 3.00 14.37 11.90
C LYS A 134 2.82 15.42 10.82
N SER A 135 1.78 15.30 10.02
CA SER A 135 1.40 16.27 8.97
C SER A 135 0.38 17.33 9.44
N ARG A 136 0.19 17.51 10.77
CA ARG A 136 -0.74 18.49 11.38
C ARG A 136 -2.22 18.33 11.03
N ASN A 137 -2.65 17.11 10.74
CA ASN A 137 -4.05 16.79 10.46
C ASN A 137 -4.76 16.20 11.69
N ALA A 138 -6.07 16.42 11.78
CA ALA A 138 -6.93 15.61 12.63
C ALA A 138 -7.36 14.33 11.89
N ILE A 139 -7.76 13.30 12.62
CA ILE A 139 -8.25 12.06 12.01
C ILE A 139 -9.46 11.47 12.74
N VAL A 140 -10.46 11.06 11.95
CA VAL A 140 -11.62 10.29 12.41
C VAL A 140 -11.60 8.90 11.78
N PHE A 141 -11.77 7.86 12.59
CA PHE A 141 -11.72 6.48 12.15
C PHE A 141 -13.11 5.86 11.94
N ALA A 142 -13.26 5.14 10.82
CA ALA A 142 -14.38 4.26 10.53
C ALA A 142 -13.92 2.79 10.64
N PRO A 143 -14.26 2.08 11.73
CA PRO A 143 -13.86 0.69 11.93
C PRO A 143 -14.63 -0.28 11.04
N HIS A 144 -13.97 -1.36 10.62
CA HIS A 144 -14.68 -2.55 10.15
C HIS A 144 -15.50 -3.15 11.32
N PRO A 145 -16.78 -3.53 11.12
CA PRO A 145 -17.64 -4.02 12.21
C PRO A 145 -17.07 -5.22 12.98
N ALA A 146 -16.34 -6.11 12.31
CA ALA A 146 -15.69 -7.28 12.93
C ALA A 146 -14.43 -6.97 13.77
N ALA A 147 -14.01 -5.70 13.86
CA ALA A 147 -12.84 -5.27 14.61
C ALA A 147 -13.09 -3.93 15.35
N ALA A 148 -14.36 -3.63 15.63
CA ALA A 148 -14.78 -2.34 16.14
C ALA A 148 -14.16 -2.00 17.51
N GLU A 149 -14.15 -2.94 18.44
CA GLU A 149 -13.67 -2.70 19.80
C GLU A 149 -12.16 -2.51 19.86
N CYS A 150 -11.37 -3.35 19.18
CA CYS A 150 -9.92 -3.22 19.15
C CYS A 150 -9.48 -1.95 18.41
N THR A 151 -10.17 -1.56 17.32
CA THR A 151 -9.95 -0.28 16.63
C THR A 151 -10.25 0.91 17.55
N LYS A 152 -11.36 0.90 18.29
CA LYS A 152 -11.69 1.94 19.28
C LYS A 152 -10.68 2.03 20.41
N LYS A 153 -10.22 0.88 20.94
CA LYS A 153 -9.18 0.84 21.97
C LYS A 153 -7.86 1.46 21.48
N ALA A 154 -7.45 1.16 20.25
CA ALA A 154 -6.26 1.76 19.65
C ALA A 154 -6.44 3.28 19.44
N ALA A 155 -7.56 3.72 18.87
CA ALA A 155 -7.82 5.13 18.60
C ALA A 155 -7.88 5.96 19.91
N GLY A 156 -8.59 5.44 20.92
CA GLY A 156 -8.66 6.08 22.24
C GLY A 156 -7.31 6.10 22.97
N MET A 157 -6.45 5.10 22.76
CA MET A 157 -5.07 5.11 23.29
C MET A 157 -4.25 6.22 22.63
N MET A 158 -4.26 6.32 21.30
CA MET A 158 -3.53 7.35 20.56
C MET A 158 -4.05 8.76 20.89
N SER A 159 -5.37 8.93 20.97
CA SER A 159 -6.01 10.20 21.39
C SER A 159 -5.54 10.64 22.77
N ARG A 160 -5.60 9.77 23.79
CA ARG A 160 -5.16 10.13 25.14
C ARG A 160 -3.67 10.48 25.20
N ALA A 161 -2.84 9.75 24.45
CA ALA A 161 -1.40 10.03 24.39
C ALA A 161 -1.12 11.39 23.74
N ALA A 162 -1.81 11.70 22.64
CA ALA A 162 -1.68 12.97 21.95
C ALA A 162 -2.17 14.14 22.82
N GLU A 163 -3.36 14.03 23.41
CA GLU A 163 -3.96 15.06 24.27
C GLU A 163 -3.10 15.32 25.52
N ALA A 164 -2.53 14.27 26.14
CA ALA A 164 -1.62 14.42 27.27
C ALA A 164 -0.32 15.18 26.93
N ALA A 165 0.06 15.22 25.65
CA ALA A 165 1.21 15.97 25.13
C ALA A 165 0.82 17.36 24.57
N GLY A 166 -0.44 17.78 24.73
CA GLY A 166 -0.91 19.10 24.34
C GLY A 166 -1.67 19.16 23.02
N ALA A 167 -2.00 18.02 22.39
CA ALA A 167 -2.84 18.02 21.21
C ALA A 167 -4.29 18.46 21.54
N PRO A 168 -5.01 19.12 20.62
CA PRO A 168 -6.40 19.53 20.84
C PRO A 168 -7.33 18.33 21.09
N LYS A 169 -8.37 18.54 21.90
CA LYS A 169 -9.37 17.50 22.15
C LYS A 169 -10.10 17.14 20.86
N GLY A 170 -10.22 15.83 20.59
CA GLY A 170 -10.88 15.33 19.37
C GLY A 170 -9.98 15.27 18.14
N ILE A 171 -8.68 15.53 18.29
CA ILE A 171 -7.69 15.38 17.22
C ILE A 171 -7.65 13.97 16.62
N ILE A 172 -7.94 12.96 17.44
CA ILE A 172 -8.10 11.57 17.03
C ILE A 172 -9.45 11.08 17.57
N SER A 173 -10.31 10.58 16.70
CA SER A 173 -11.61 10.01 17.08
C SER A 173 -11.95 8.75 16.30
N CYS A 174 -12.96 8.01 16.75
CA CYS A 174 -13.39 6.76 16.11
C CYS A 174 -14.89 6.56 16.33
N VAL A 175 -15.61 6.19 15.27
CA VAL A 175 -17.05 5.86 15.34
C VAL A 175 -17.26 4.71 16.32
N SER A 176 -18.08 4.91 17.35
CA SER A 176 -18.32 3.90 18.38
C SER A 176 -19.19 2.75 17.89
N THR A 177 -20.12 3.06 16.98
CA THR A 177 -21.13 2.16 16.46
C THR A 177 -21.03 2.07 14.93
N PRO A 178 -20.13 1.25 14.38
CA PRO A 178 -19.91 1.21 12.94
C PRO A 178 -21.14 0.70 12.20
N THR A 179 -21.64 1.51 11.28
CA THR A 179 -22.64 1.14 10.29
C THR A 179 -22.21 1.63 8.91
N MET A 180 -22.78 1.07 7.84
CA MET A 180 -22.57 1.61 6.49
C MET A 180 -23.03 3.06 6.40
N ALA A 181 -24.12 3.42 7.10
CA ALA A 181 -24.66 4.77 7.13
C ALA A 181 -23.68 5.77 7.77
N SER A 182 -23.06 5.43 8.92
CA SER A 182 -22.05 6.30 9.55
C SER A 182 -20.80 6.48 8.68
N THR A 183 -20.35 5.42 8.00
CA THR A 183 -19.21 5.54 7.09
C THR A 183 -19.56 6.40 5.88
N ASN A 184 -20.74 6.20 5.29
CA ASN A 184 -21.21 7.02 4.18
C ASN A 184 -21.36 8.49 4.57
N GLU A 185 -21.88 8.77 5.76
CA GLU A 185 -22.00 10.13 6.28
C GLU A 185 -20.62 10.80 6.37
N LEU A 186 -19.62 10.13 6.97
CA LEU A 186 -18.26 10.66 7.05
C LEU A 186 -17.61 10.85 5.67
N MET A 187 -17.85 9.96 4.71
CA MET A 187 -17.29 10.07 3.35
C MET A 187 -17.77 11.31 2.60
N HIS A 188 -18.95 11.82 2.92
CA HIS A 188 -19.60 12.95 2.25
C HIS A 188 -19.67 14.20 3.15
N ALA A 189 -19.19 14.13 4.39
CA ALA A 189 -19.18 15.24 5.32
C ALA A 189 -18.35 16.41 4.75
N ASP A 190 -18.87 17.63 4.84
CA ASP A 190 -18.17 18.82 4.36
C ASP A 190 -16.85 19.02 5.12
N GLU A 191 -16.84 18.68 6.41
CA GLU A 191 -15.71 18.78 7.32
C GLU A 191 -14.54 17.85 6.96
N VAL A 192 -14.78 16.74 6.24
CA VAL A 192 -13.72 15.80 5.84
C VAL A 192 -13.03 16.30 4.57
N SER A 193 -11.71 16.50 4.66
CA SER A 193 -10.89 16.98 3.54
C SER A 193 -10.32 15.86 2.67
N LEU A 194 -9.96 14.72 3.28
CA LEU A 194 -9.30 13.62 2.58
C LEU A 194 -9.68 12.26 3.20
N ILE A 195 -9.85 11.25 2.35
CA ILE A 195 -10.18 9.88 2.77
C ILE A 195 -8.98 8.96 2.55
N ILE A 196 -8.54 8.24 3.58
CA ILE A 196 -7.59 7.12 3.44
C ILE A 196 -8.36 5.82 3.54
N ALA A 197 -8.64 5.20 2.40
CA ALA A 197 -9.46 4.00 2.27
C ALA A 197 -8.62 2.71 2.26
N THR A 198 -8.41 2.12 3.44
CA THR A 198 -7.76 0.80 3.58
C THR A 198 -8.82 -0.26 3.80
N GLY A 199 -9.27 -0.89 2.71
CA GLY A 199 -10.33 -1.88 2.74
C GLY A 199 -10.46 -2.61 1.40
N GLY A 200 -11.48 -3.45 1.27
CA GLY A 200 -11.73 -4.17 0.02
C GLY A 200 -12.16 -3.25 -1.13
N PRO A 201 -12.17 -3.76 -2.38
CA PRO A 201 -12.42 -2.97 -3.59
C PRO A 201 -13.72 -2.15 -3.56
N GLY A 202 -14.79 -2.69 -2.98
CA GLY A 202 -16.08 -1.97 -2.85
C GLY A 202 -15.98 -0.71 -1.97
N MET A 203 -15.20 -0.77 -0.89
CA MET A 203 -15.01 0.36 0.01
C MET A 203 -14.11 1.44 -0.62
N VAL A 204 -13.07 1.01 -1.35
CA VAL A 204 -12.18 1.92 -2.08
C VAL A 204 -12.94 2.64 -3.19
N LYS A 205 -13.75 1.92 -3.96
CA LYS A 205 -14.63 2.53 -4.97
C LYS A 205 -15.60 3.54 -4.36
N ALA A 206 -16.19 3.23 -3.20
CA ALA A 206 -17.06 4.16 -2.49
C ALA A 206 -16.32 5.46 -2.09
N ALA A 207 -15.09 5.35 -1.59
CA ALA A 207 -14.28 6.51 -1.24
C ALA A 207 -13.96 7.39 -2.47
N TYR A 208 -13.57 6.81 -3.61
CA TYR A 208 -13.34 7.58 -4.85
C TYR A 208 -14.63 8.13 -5.48
N SER A 209 -15.80 7.62 -5.08
CA SER A 209 -17.10 8.11 -5.57
C SER A 209 -17.73 9.15 -4.64
N SER A 210 -17.09 9.51 -3.53
CA SER A 210 -17.71 10.38 -2.52
C SER A 210 -17.64 11.88 -2.83
N GLY A 211 -16.94 12.26 -3.91
CA GLY A 211 -16.66 13.66 -4.25
C GLY A 211 -15.52 14.29 -3.44
N LYS A 212 -14.85 13.52 -2.57
CA LYS A 212 -13.68 13.96 -1.81
C LYS A 212 -12.39 13.37 -2.39
N PRO A 213 -11.23 14.06 -2.26
CA PRO A 213 -9.93 13.45 -2.50
C PRO A 213 -9.77 12.17 -1.67
N ALA A 214 -9.36 11.08 -2.32
CA ALA A 214 -9.18 9.79 -1.68
C ALA A 214 -7.82 9.17 -2.03
N ILE A 215 -7.27 8.48 -1.05
CA ILE A 215 -6.11 7.61 -1.15
C ILE A 215 -6.58 6.19 -0.84
N GLY A 216 -6.73 5.39 -1.89
CA GLY A 216 -7.18 4.00 -1.82
C GLY A 216 -6.06 2.99 -1.93
N VAL A 217 -6.38 1.75 -1.57
CA VAL A 217 -5.51 0.57 -1.75
C VAL A 217 -6.15 -0.41 -2.75
N GLY A 218 -5.40 -1.42 -3.16
CA GLY A 218 -5.89 -2.52 -3.98
C GLY A 218 -5.91 -3.85 -3.22
N ALA A 219 -6.55 -4.87 -3.79
CA ALA A 219 -6.34 -6.25 -3.35
C ALA A 219 -4.90 -6.67 -3.70
N GLY A 220 -4.30 -7.54 -2.87
CA GLY A 220 -2.96 -8.05 -3.11
C GLY A 220 -3.00 -9.49 -3.61
N ASN A 221 -2.48 -9.74 -4.82
CA ASN A 221 -2.32 -11.10 -5.35
C ASN A 221 -0.88 -11.38 -5.76
N SER A 222 0.03 -11.30 -4.80
CA SER A 222 1.47 -11.23 -5.06
C SER A 222 2.09 -12.57 -5.50
N PRO A 223 2.61 -12.68 -6.74
CA PRO A 223 3.44 -13.81 -7.13
C PRO A 223 4.86 -13.66 -6.58
N ALA A 224 5.45 -14.78 -6.16
CA ALA A 224 6.85 -14.90 -5.77
C ALA A 224 7.58 -15.81 -6.77
N TYR A 225 8.42 -15.22 -7.63
CA TYR A 225 9.20 -15.97 -8.61
C TYR A 225 10.57 -16.35 -8.04
N ILE A 226 10.89 -17.64 -8.00
CA ILE A 226 12.19 -18.20 -7.63
C ILE A 226 12.93 -18.56 -8.92
N GLU A 227 13.76 -17.65 -9.40
CA GLU A 227 14.52 -17.82 -10.63
C GLU A 227 15.69 -18.80 -10.42
N ARG A 228 16.14 -19.46 -11.49
CA ARG A 228 17.18 -20.51 -11.46
C ARG A 228 18.49 -20.16 -10.77
N SER A 229 18.87 -18.87 -10.65
CA SER A 229 20.10 -18.46 -9.94
C SER A 229 19.89 -18.17 -8.45
N ALA A 230 18.65 -18.24 -7.97
CA ALA A 230 18.32 -17.93 -6.58
C ALA A 230 18.96 -18.90 -5.59
N ASP A 231 19.27 -18.40 -4.40
CA ASP A 231 19.46 -19.26 -3.22
C ASP A 231 18.09 -19.78 -2.78
N VAL A 232 17.75 -21.00 -3.21
CA VAL A 232 16.44 -21.62 -2.97
C VAL A 232 16.12 -21.72 -1.49
N LYS A 233 17.10 -22.11 -0.66
CA LYS A 233 16.94 -22.22 0.79
C LYS A 233 16.54 -20.90 1.43
N LYS A 234 17.25 -19.83 1.07
CA LYS A 234 16.95 -18.49 1.55
C LYS A 234 15.62 -17.98 1.01
N ALA A 235 15.34 -18.19 -0.29
CA ALA A 235 14.09 -17.77 -0.92
C ALA A 235 12.87 -18.40 -0.24
N VAL A 236 12.87 -19.73 -0.05
CA VAL A 236 11.81 -20.45 0.65
C VAL A 236 11.64 -19.97 2.09
N SER A 237 12.74 -19.73 2.81
CA SER A 237 12.67 -19.22 4.19
C SER A 237 12.00 -17.85 4.26
N GLN A 238 12.35 -16.95 3.34
CA GLN A 238 11.76 -15.61 3.26
C GLN A 238 10.28 -15.64 2.88
N ILE A 239 9.91 -16.47 1.90
CA ILE A 239 8.51 -16.65 1.48
C ILE A 239 7.68 -17.23 2.64
N ILE A 240 8.15 -18.26 3.33
CA ILE A 240 7.43 -18.86 4.46
C ILE A 240 7.32 -17.86 5.61
N ALA A 241 8.41 -17.15 5.96
CA ALA A 241 8.38 -16.14 7.00
C ALA A 241 7.39 -15.01 6.70
N SER A 242 7.29 -14.58 5.44
CA SER A 242 6.33 -13.57 5.01
C SER A 242 4.90 -14.09 4.98
N LYS A 243 4.67 -15.28 4.41
CA LYS A 243 3.34 -15.88 4.28
C LYS A 243 2.72 -16.24 5.62
N THR A 244 3.54 -16.67 6.57
CA THR A 244 3.08 -17.10 7.90
C THR A 244 2.97 -15.94 8.87
N PHE A 245 3.54 -14.77 8.55
CA PHE A 245 3.44 -13.56 9.36
C PHE A 245 1.97 -13.14 9.53
N ASP A 246 1.51 -13.17 10.77
CA ASP A 246 0.12 -12.94 11.16
C ASP A 246 -0.87 -13.81 10.37
N ASN A 247 -0.45 -15.05 10.07
CA ASN A 247 -1.14 -16.04 9.24
C ASN A 247 -1.56 -15.52 7.84
N GLY A 248 -0.75 -14.66 7.22
CA GLY A 248 -0.98 -14.21 5.84
C GLY A 248 -2.05 -13.12 5.71
N THR A 249 -2.27 -12.32 6.74
CA THR A 249 -3.27 -11.24 6.75
C THR A 249 -2.80 -9.94 6.08
N ILE A 250 -1.51 -9.81 5.78
CA ILE A 250 -0.95 -8.66 5.04
C ILE A 250 -1.18 -8.87 3.54
N CYS A 251 -1.74 -7.87 2.86
CA CYS A 251 -2.06 -7.92 1.42
C CYS A 251 -0.82 -8.12 0.52
N ALA A 252 0.34 -7.64 0.94
CA ALA A 252 1.61 -7.87 0.24
C ALA A 252 2.17 -9.30 0.40
N SER A 253 1.54 -10.16 1.21
CA SER A 253 1.97 -11.55 1.39
C SER A 253 1.81 -12.36 0.09
N GLU A 254 2.72 -13.30 -0.10
CA GLU A 254 2.75 -14.18 -1.27
C GLU A 254 1.42 -14.93 -1.41
N GLN A 255 0.92 -15.00 -2.63
CA GLN A 255 -0.26 -15.77 -3.00
C GLN A 255 0.11 -16.98 -3.85
N SER A 256 1.21 -16.91 -4.59
CA SER A 256 1.74 -18.00 -5.39
C SER A 256 3.27 -18.04 -5.33
N ILE A 257 3.81 -19.25 -5.45
CA ILE A 257 5.22 -19.49 -5.75
C ILE A 257 5.29 -19.92 -7.22
N ILE A 258 6.21 -19.32 -7.96
CA ILE A 258 6.54 -19.69 -9.34
C ILE A 258 8.00 -20.14 -9.32
N CYS A 259 8.28 -21.34 -9.81
CA CYS A 259 9.65 -21.83 -10.02
C CYS A 259 9.82 -22.35 -11.44
N GLU A 260 11.06 -22.57 -11.84
CA GLU A 260 11.38 -23.14 -13.15
C GLU A 260 11.47 -24.67 -13.08
N GLU A 261 11.24 -25.37 -14.19
CA GLU A 261 11.42 -26.82 -14.29
C GLU A 261 12.81 -27.27 -13.79
N ILE A 262 13.84 -26.45 -14.05
CA ILE A 262 15.22 -26.75 -13.64
C ILE A 262 15.46 -26.71 -12.12
N ASN A 263 14.69 -25.91 -11.37
CA ASN A 263 14.84 -25.79 -9.91
C ASN A 263 13.62 -26.32 -9.12
N GLU A 264 12.59 -26.85 -9.78
CA GLU A 264 11.37 -27.36 -9.13
C GLU A 264 11.66 -28.38 -8.03
N ALA A 265 12.51 -29.38 -8.32
CA ALA A 265 12.80 -30.45 -7.38
C ALA A 265 13.43 -29.93 -6.07
N GLU A 266 14.36 -28.97 -6.19
CA GLU A 266 15.02 -28.32 -5.06
C GLU A 266 14.04 -27.47 -4.26
N VAL A 267 13.23 -26.65 -4.95
CA VAL A 267 12.22 -25.78 -4.33
C VAL A 267 11.17 -26.59 -3.56
N ILE A 268 10.66 -27.69 -4.12
CA ILE A 268 9.69 -28.56 -3.44
C ILE A 268 10.32 -29.20 -2.20
N ALA A 269 11.54 -29.73 -2.33
CA ALA A 269 12.24 -30.37 -1.22
C ALA A 269 12.42 -29.40 -0.06
N GLU A 270 12.83 -28.18 -0.36
CA GLU A 270 13.05 -27.13 0.64
C GLU A 270 11.73 -26.61 1.25
N LEU A 271 10.68 -26.43 0.45
CA LEU A 271 9.34 -26.08 0.96
C LEU A 271 8.85 -27.13 1.96
N LYS A 272 9.00 -28.42 1.66
CA LYS A 272 8.64 -29.50 2.58
C LYS A 272 9.51 -29.49 3.85
N ALA A 273 10.82 -29.30 3.70
CA ALA A 273 11.75 -29.23 4.82
C ALA A 273 11.42 -28.10 5.80
N GLN A 274 10.87 -26.99 5.31
CA GLN A 274 10.49 -25.82 6.10
C GLN A 274 8.99 -25.76 6.48
N GLY A 275 8.28 -26.89 6.40
CA GLY A 275 6.91 -27.03 6.92
C GLY A 275 5.79 -26.82 5.91
N GLY A 276 6.11 -26.73 4.62
CA GLY A 276 5.12 -26.73 3.54
C GLY A 276 4.48 -28.10 3.33
N TYR A 277 3.16 -28.16 3.35
CA TYR A 277 2.40 -29.35 3.03
C TYR A 277 1.83 -29.26 1.62
N PHE A 278 2.32 -30.09 0.71
CA PHE A 278 1.77 -30.19 -0.65
C PHE A 278 0.49 -31.02 -0.63
N MET A 279 -0.63 -30.35 -0.87
CA MET A 279 -1.95 -30.96 -0.97
C MET A 279 -2.07 -31.77 -2.26
N SER A 280 -2.81 -32.88 -2.20
CA SER A 280 -3.33 -33.58 -3.37
C SER A 280 -4.35 -32.70 -4.13
N GLU A 281 -4.73 -33.12 -5.34
CA GLU A 281 -5.79 -32.44 -6.10
C GLU A 281 -7.13 -32.45 -5.34
N GLU A 282 -7.47 -33.55 -4.68
CA GLU A 282 -8.69 -33.69 -3.89
C GLU A 282 -8.68 -32.75 -2.67
N GLU A 283 -7.59 -32.73 -1.90
CA GLU A 283 -7.43 -31.82 -0.76
C GLU A 283 -7.45 -30.35 -1.21
N THR A 284 -6.80 -30.04 -2.33
CA THR A 284 -6.80 -28.70 -2.92
C THR A 284 -8.22 -28.27 -3.28
N ALA A 285 -9.02 -29.13 -3.90
CA ALA A 285 -10.41 -28.85 -4.23
C ALA A 285 -11.27 -28.61 -2.97
N LYS A 286 -11.10 -29.42 -1.92
CA LYS A 286 -11.78 -29.24 -0.63
C LYS A 286 -11.42 -27.90 0.03
N VAL A 287 -10.13 -27.55 0.06
CA VAL A 287 -9.68 -26.25 0.59
C VAL A 287 -10.24 -25.09 -0.23
N CYS A 288 -10.19 -25.15 -1.57
CA CYS A 288 -10.76 -24.11 -2.43
C CYS A 288 -12.27 -23.91 -2.18
N GLY A 289 -13.03 -25.01 -2.05
CA GLY A 289 -14.46 -24.96 -1.76
C GLY A 289 -14.82 -24.30 -0.41
N LEU A 290 -13.89 -24.27 0.53
CA LEU A 290 -14.04 -23.55 1.80
C LEU A 290 -13.63 -22.08 1.73
N LEU A 291 -12.51 -21.80 1.07
CA LEU A 291 -11.92 -20.46 1.02
C LEU A 291 -12.74 -19.53 0.14
N PHE A 292 -13.33 -20.01 -0.93
CA PHE A 292 -14.03 -19.16 -1.90
C PHE A 292 -15.54 -19.39 -1.86
N LYS A 293 -16.30 -18.31 -1.64
CA LYS A 293 -17.77 -18.39 -1.46
C LYS A 293 -18.51 -18.45 -2.80
N GLY A 294 -19.55 -19.30 -2.86
CA GLY A 294 -20.64 -19.20 -3.83
C GLY A 294 -20.23 -19.36 -5.29
N GLY A 295 -19.14 -20.10 -5.57
CA GLY A 295 -18.61 -20.27 -6.92
C GLY A 295 -17.88 -19.06 -7.50
N GLY A 296 -17.70 -17.99 -6.72
CA GLY A 296 -16.86 -16.84 -7.08
C GLY A 296 -15.47 -16.91 -6.46
N HIS A 297 -14.71 -15.82 -6.52
CA HIS A 297 -13.37 -15.68 -5.93
C HIS A 297 -13.35 -14.80 -4.66
N ALA A 298 -14.52 -14.52 -4.09
CA ALA A 298 -14.61 -13.74 -2.85
C ALA A 298 -14.19 -14.60 -1.66
N MET A 299 -13.21 -14.11 -0.89
CA MET A 299 -12.65 -14.85 0.23
C MET A 299 -13.67 -14.99 1.38
N ASN A 300 -13.78 -16.20 1.91
CA ASN A 300 -14.57 -16.54 3.07
C ASN A 300 -13.92 -16.03 4.35
N ALA A 301 -14.41 -14.90 4.85
CA ALA A 301 -13.96 -14.24 6.08
C ALA A 301 -13.67 -15.16 7.29
N LYS A 302 -14.34 -16.32 7.42
CA LYS A 302 -14.10 -17.29 8.49
C LYS A 302 -12.66 -17.87 8.50
N PHE A 303 -12.04 -17.95 7.33
CA PHE A 303 -10.73 -18.56 7.12
C PHE A 303 -9.58 -17.55 6.91
N VAL A 304 -9.86 -16.24 7.00
CA VAL A 304 -8.83 -15.19 6.99
C VAL A 304 -7.91 -15.41 8.18
N GLY A 305 -6.60 -15.34 7.97
CA GLY A 305 -5.62 -15.34 9.06
C GLY A 305 -5.68 -16.59 9.94
N ARG A 306 -6.15 -17.73 9.41
CA ARG A 306 -6.19 -19.00 10.14
C ARG A 306 -4.93 -19.80 9.87
N LYS A 307 -4.56 -20.61 10.86
CA LYS A 307 -3.46 -21.58 10.75
C LYS A 307 -3.82 -22.69 9.75
N PRO A 308 -2.83 -23.34 9.12
CA PRO A 308 -3.07 -24.38 8.12
C PRO A 308 -3.84 -25.58 8.70
N GLN A 309 -3.64 -25.93 9.98
CA GLN A 309 -4.35 -27.01 10.65
C GLN A 309 -5.86 -26.75 10.71
N VAL A 310 -6.26 -25.52 11.02
CA VAL A 310 -7.68 -25.13 11.12
C VAL A 310 -8.36 -25.22 9.74
N ILE A 311 -7.65 -24.85 8.68
CA ILE A 311 -8.16 -24.92 7.31
C ILE A 311 -8.27 -26.38 6.86
N ALA A 312 -7.25 -27.20 7.09
CA ALA A 312 -7.25 -28.62 6.75
C ALA A 312 -8.36 -29.39 7.48
N GLU A 313 -8.51 -29.18 8.79
CA GLU A 313 -9.55 -29.83 9.59
C GLU A 313 -10.95 -29.45 9.11
N ALA A 314 -11.17 -28.16 8.83
CA ALA A 314 -12.44 -27.72 8.24
C ALA A 314 -12.69 -28.31 6.84
N ALA A 315 -11.62 -28.62 6.09
CA ALA A 315 -11.67 -29.29 4.79
C ALA A 315 -11.84 -30.81 4.89
N GLY A 316 -11.86 -31.37 6.11
CA GLY A 316 -12.09 -32.79 6.34
C GLY A 316 -10.84 -33.65 6.22
N PHE A 317 -9.63 -33.09 6.39
CA PHE A 317 -8.38 -33.84 6.47
C PHE A 317 -7.45 -33.27 7.54
N THR A 318 -6.37 -33.98 7.87
CA THR A 318 -5.41 -33.56 8.89
C THR A 318 -4.01 -33.42 8.31
N VAL A 319 -3.30 -32.40 8.74
CA VAL A 319 -1.88 -32.18 8.40
C VAL A 319 -1.01 -32.28 9.65
N PRO A 320 0.29 -32.56 9.53
CA PRO A 320 1.21 -32.53 10.67
C PRO A 320 1.14 -31.21 11.46
N HIS A 321 1.33 -31.29 12.78
CA HIS A 321 1.34 -30.09 13.63
C HIS A 321 2.47 -29.11 13.26
N SER A 322 3.56 -29.62 12.67
CA SER A 322 4.67 -28.80 12.16
C SER A 322 4.35 -28.05 10.85
N THR A 323 3.21 -28.30 10.22
CA THR A 323 2.83 -27.62 8.97
C THR A 323 2.63 -26.13 9.22
N THR A 324 3.29 -25.31 8.39
CA THR A 324 3.25 -23.85 8.45
C THR A 324 2.42 -23.25 7.31
N VAL A 325 2.43 -23.89 6.13
CA VAL A 325 1.66 -23.48 4.95
C VAL A 325 1.10 -24.69 4.20
N LEU A 326 -0.09 -24.53 3.61
CA LEU A 326 -0.66 -25.49 2.66
C LEU A 326 -0.35 -25.02 1.24
N ILE A 327 0.06 -25.95 0.36
CA ILE A 327 0.52 -25.63 -0.99
C ILE A 327 -0.26 -26.50 -1.99
N GLY A 328 -0.94 -25.88 -2.94
CA GLY A 328 -1.66 -26.56 -4.01
C GLY A 328 -1.08 -26.21 -5.39
N ARG A 329 -0.83 -27.22 -6.23
CA ARG A 329 -0.38 -26.99 -7.62
C ARG A 329 -1.49 -26.35 -8.45
N GLN A 330 -1.13 -25.48 -9.37
CA GLN A 330 -2.04 -24.84 -10.32
C GLN A 330 -1.42 -24.87 -11.73
N ASN A 331 -2.27 -24.97 -12.75
CA ASN A 331 -1.86 -25.06 -14.15
C ASN A 331 -2.33 -23.85 -14.98
N GLY A 332 -2.87 -22.82 -14.31
CA GLY A 332 -3.31 -21.58 -14.94
C GLY A 332 -3.88 -20.57 -13.95
N VAL A 333 -4.55 -19.55 -14.47
CA VAL A 333 -5.16 -18.45 -13.70
C VAL A 333 -6.67 -18.39 -13.97
N GLY A 334 -7.48 -18.09 -12.96
CA GLY A 334 -8.92 -17.83 -13.11
C GLY A 334 -9.82 -18.94 -12.55
N ALA A 335 -11.05 -19.05 -13.07
CA ALA A 335 -12.13 -19.84 -12.47
C ALA A 335 -11.81 -21.35 -12.30
N GLY A 336 -11.01 -21.94 -13.19
CA GLY A 336 -10.55 -23.32 -13.09
C GLY A 336 -9.36 -23.52 -12.15
N ASN A 337 -8.76 -22.43 -11.67
CA ASN A 337 -7.56 -22.41 -10.83
C ASN A 337 -7.77 -21.49 -9.61
N PRO A 338 -8.65 -21.83 -8.65
CA PRO A 338 -9.06 -20.90 -7.60
C PRO A 338 -7.92 -20.40 -6.71
N LEU A 339 -6.84 -21.17 -6.53
CA LEU A 339 -5.69 -20.69 -5.77
C LEU A 339 -4.92 -19.57 -6.49
N SER A 340 -5.25 -19.24 -7.74
CA SER A 340 -4.70 -18.08 -8.45
C SER A 340 -5.19 -16.73 -7.91
N PHE A 341 -6.20 -16.70 -7.04
CA PHE A 341 -6.74 -15.47 -6.42
C PHE A 341 -6.16 -15.21 -5.02
N GLU A 342 -6.44 -14.03 -4.46
CA GLU A 342 -6.03 -13.66 -3.10
C GLU A 342 -6.71 -14.55 -2.03
N LYS A 343 -5.91 -15.06 -1.08
CA LYS A 343 -6.37 -16.03 -0.07
C LYS A 343 -6.31 -15.51 1.38
N LEU A 344 -5.54 -14.45 1.65
CA LEU A 344 -5.35 -13.82 2.99
C LEU A 344 -5.24 -14.83 4.15
N THR A 345 -4.50 -15.91 3.92
CA THR A 345 -4.39 -17.06 4.82
C THR A 345 -3.08 -17.81 4.58
N THR A 346 -2.80 -18.91 5.27
CA THR A 346 -1.58 -19.73 5.12
C THR A 346 -1.61 -20.72 3.96
N VAL A 347 -2.28 -20.37 2.85
CA VAL A 347 -2.41 -21.21 1.65
C VAL A 347 -1.72 -20.53 0.47
N LEU A 348 -0.92 -21.29 -0.29
CA LEU A 348 -0.18 -20.83 -1.47
C LEU A 348 -0.54 -21.68 -2.70
N ALA A 349 -0.60 -21.03 -3.86
CA ALA A 349 -0.50 -21.73 -5.13
C ALA A 349 0.97 -22.04 -5.46
N PHE A 350 1.21 -23.11 -6.19
CA PHE A 350 2.53 -23.48 -6.71
C PHE A 350 2.45 -23.71 -8.22
N TYR A 351 3.33 -23.04 -8.96
CA TYR A 351 3.43 -23.10 -10.41
C TYR A 351 4.85 -23.49 -10.81
N THR A 352 4.95 -24.34 -11.84
CA THR A 352 6.19 -24.64 -12.53
C THR A 352 6.11 -24.07 -13.94
N VAL A 353 7.16 -23.37 -14.36
CA VAL A 353 7.30 -22.79 -15.71
C VAL A 353 8.62 -23.20 -16.34
N LYS A 354 8.77 -23.08 -17.66
CA LYS A 354 9.99 -23.51 -18.36
C LYS A 354 11.17 -22.58 -18.11
N ASP A 355 10.91 -21.28 -18.10
CA ASP A 355 11.91 -20.23 -18.03
C ASP A 355 11.34 -18.91 -17.47
N TRP A 356 12.19 -17.89 -17.44
CA TRP A 356 11.85 -16.57 -16.92
C TRP A 356 10.83 -15.82 -17.80
N GLU A 357 10.69 -16.14 -19.09
CA GLU A 357 9.73 -15.50 -19.99
C GLU A 357 8.32 -15.99 -19.67
N GLU A 358 8.16 -17.30 -19.48
CA GLU A 358 6.90 -17.89 -19.01
C GLU A 358 6.57 -17.44 -17.57
N ALA A 359 7.57 -17.35 -16.67
CA ALA A 359 7.39 -16.76 -15.34
C ALA A 359 6.89 -15.31 -15.43
N CYS A 360 7.41 -14.55 -16.39
CA CYS A 360 7.04 -13.17 -16.66
C CYS A 360 5.57 -13.06 -17.08
N HIS A 361 5.13 -13.86 -18.07
CA HIS A 361 3.74 -13.87 -18.51
C HIS A 361 2.79 -14.31 -17.40
N LEU A 362 3.09 -15.41 -16.70
CA LEU A 362 2.26 -15.91 -15.60
C LEU A 362 2.16 -14.88 -14.46
N SER A 363 3.25 -14.18 -14.15
CA SER A 363 3.22 -13.11 -13.15
C SER A 363 2.27 -11.98 -13.55
N ILE A 364 2.24 -11.59 -14.83
CA ILE A 364 1.32 -10.56 -15.33
C ILE A 364 -0.14 -11.02 -15.21
N GLU A 365 -0.43 -12.28 -15.56
CA GLU A 365 -1.78 -12.85 -15.43
C GLU A 365 -2.25 -12.90 -13.97
N LEU A 366 -1.39 -13.37 -13.06
CA LEU A 366 -1.69 -13.40 -11.63
C LEU A 366 -1.89 -11.99 -11.06
N LEU A 367 -1.06 -11.04 -11.49
CA LEU A 367 -1.17 -9.64 -11.09
C LEU A 367 -2.47 -8.99 -11.57
N GLN A 368 -3.16 -9.49 -12.61
CA GLN A 368 -4.49 -8.95 -12.95
C GLN A 368 -5.48 -9.05 -11.79
N ASN A 369 -5.31 -10.04 -10.90
CA ASN A 369 -6.13 -10.21 -9.69
C ASN A 369 -5.61 -9.42 -8.47
N GLY A 370 -4.54 -8.64 -8.63
CA GLY A 370 -3.89 -7.84 -7.58
C GLY A 370 -3.11 -6.65 -8.15
N ILE A 371 -3.67 -6.03 -9.19
CA ILE A 371 -2.94 -5.16 -10.10
C ILE A 371 -2.39 -3.93 -9.38
N GLY A 372 -1.14 -3.59 -9.70
CA GLY A 372 -0.47 -2.44 -9.11
C GLY A 372 -0.04 -2.63 -7.66
N HIS A 373 -0.28 -3.78 -7.01
CA HIS A 373 0.03 -3.94 -5.59
C HIS A 373 1.48 -4.36 -5.31
N THR A 374 1.81 -5.65 -5.40
CA THR A 374 3.13 -6.18 -5.01
C THR A 374 3.45 -7.46 -5.76
N MET A 375 4.72 -7.67 -6.09
CA MET A 375 5.28 -8.98 -6.43
C MET A 375 6.67 -9.14 -5.79
N SER A 376 7.14 -10.37 -5.67
CA SER A 376 8.52 -10.67 -5.25
C SER A 376 9.25 -11.53 -6.28
N ILE A 377 10.55 -11.32 -6.36
CA ILE A 377 11.48 -12.11 -7.15
C ILE A 377 12.70 -12.48 -6.31
N HIS A 378 13.07 -13.74 -6.35
CA HIS A 378 14.30 -14.26 -5.76
C HIS A 378 15.24 -14.62 -6.89
N THR A 379 16.38 -13.95 -6.97
CA THR A 379 17.38 -14.13 -8.03
C THR A 379 18.72 -13.52 -7.62
N ASN A 380 19.83 -14.10 -8.07
CA ASN A 380 21.15 -13.49 -8.00
C ASN A 380 21.55 -12.82 -9.31
N ASN A 381 20.62 -12.77 -10.29
CA ASN A 381 20.84 -12.17 -11.60
C ASN A 381 20.18 -10.79 -11.69
N ARG A 382 21.01 -9.75 -11.78
CA ARG A 382 20.53 -8.35 -11.87
C ARG A 382 19.75 -8.08 -13.16
N ASP A 383 20.09 -8.72 -14.28
CA ASP A 383 19.40 -8.48 -15.54
C ASP A 383 17.96 -9.00 -15.48
N ILE A 384 17.74 -10.10 -14.76
CA ILE A 384 16.39 -10.60 -14.47
C ILE A 384 15.62 -9.58 -13.61
N VAL A 385 16.25 -8.98 -12.59
CA VAL A 385 15.62 -7.92 -11.80
C VAL A 385 15.15 -6.77 -12.71
N LEU A 386 15.99 -6.31 -13.62
CA LEU A 386 15.63 -5.25 -14.57
C LEU A 386 14.47 -5.67 -15.50
N LYS A 387 14.50 -6.88 -16.05
CA LYS A 387 13.41 -7.41 -16.89
C LYS A 387 12.08 -7.51 -16.15
N PHE A 388 12.14 -7.78 -14.84
CA PHE A 388 10.96 -7.84 -13.99
C PHE A 388 10.53 -6.48 -13.44
N ALA A 389 11.36 -5.44 -13.47
CA ALA A 389 11.00 -4.08 -13.03
C ALA A 389 9.84 -3.46 -13.84
N ALA A 390 9.58 -3.95 -15.06
CA ALA A 390 8.49 -3.50 -15.94
C ALA A 390 7.09 -4.05 -15.56
N LYS A 391 6.99 -4.92 -14.55
CA LYS A 391 5.72 -5.59 -14.20
C LYS A 391 4.72 -4.62 -13.58
N PRO A 392 3.40 -4.85 -13.74
CA PRO A 392 2.37 -3.93 -13.26
C PRO A 392 2.12 -4.07 -11.75
N ALA A 393 3.15 -3.81 -10.95
CA ALA A 393 3.13 -3.79 -9.50
C ALA A 393 3.87 -2.55 -8.99
N SER A 394 3.31 -1.83 -8.02
CA SER A 394 3.96 -0.64 -7.46
C SER A 394 5.16 -1.00 -6.57
N ARG A 395 5.22 -2.25 -6.11
CA ARG A 395 6.30 -2.78 -5.26
C ARG A 395 6.80 -4.08 -5.87
N ILE A 396 8.03 -4.07 -6.38
CA ILE A 396 8.71 -5.26 -6.92
C ILE A 396 9.87 -5.56 -5.98
N LEU A 397 9.72 -6.62 -5.19
CA LEU A 397 10.57 -6.92 -4.06
C LEU A 397 11.63 -7.96 -4.46
N VAL A 398 12.90 -7.66 -4.23
CA VAL A 398 14.01 -8.53 -4.62
C VAL A 398 14.60 -9.20 -3.38
N ASN A 399 14.65 -10.54 -3.36
CA ASN A 399 15.29 -11.34 -2.31
C ASN A 399 14.82 -11.00 -0.88
N THR A 400 13.51 -10.80 -0.70
CA THR A 400 12.86 -10.54 0.59
C THR A 400 11.41 -11.02 0.58
N GLY A 401 10.84 -11.24 1.76
CA GLY A 401 9.44 -11.64 1.92
C GLY A 401 8.46 -10.49 1.64
N GLY A 402 7.33 -10.80 1.01
CA GLY A 402 6.33 -9.85 0.55
C GLY A 402 5.69 -9.00 1.64
N SER A 403 5.27 -9.61 2.75
CA SER A 403 4.61 -8.95 3.88
C SER A 403 5.49 -7.83 4.45
N GLN A 404 6.70 -8.17 4.89
CA GLN A 404 7.62 -7.22 5.51
C GLN A 404 8.24 -6.28 4.48
N GLY A 405 8.53 -6.79 3.28
CA GLY A 405 9.17 -6.00 2.23
C GLY A 405 8.23 -4.95 1.64
N GLY A 406 6.97 -5.31 1.39
CA GLY A 406 5.97 -4.40 0.84
C GLY A 406 5.55 -3.30 1.82
N THR A 407 5.54 -3.58 3.12
CA THR A 407 5.25 -2.59 4.17
C THR A 407 6.45 -1.75 4.58
N GLY A 408 7.63 -1.93 3.96
CA GLY A 408 8.84 -1.17 4.30
C GLY A 408 9.59 -1.64 5.56
N ILE A 409 9.20 -2.76 6.17
CA ILE A 409 9.85 -3.25 7.40
C ILE A 409 11.23 -3.85 7.09
N SER A 410 11.37 -4.53 5.95
CA SER A 410 12.62 -5.22 5.55
C SER A 410 13.26 -4.65 4.29
N THR A 411 12.80 -3.49 3.81
CA THR A 411 13.28 -2.82 2.59
C THR A 411 13.49 -1.33 2.87
N GLY A 412 14.05 -0.60 1.90
CA GLY A 412 14.15 0.87 1.96
C GLY A 412 12.87 1.61 1.54
N LEU A 413 11.73 0.93 1.48
CA LEU A 413 10.44 1.57 1.22
C LEU A 413 9.92 2.22 2.52
N PRO A 414 9.16 3.33 2.45
CA PRO A 414 8.54 3.92 3.63
C PRO A 414 7.68 2.92 4.40
N ILE A 415 7.74 2.97 5.73
CA ILE A 415 6.95 2.08 6.57
C ILE A 415 5.47 2.45 6.44
N SER A 416 4.65 1.52 5.97
CA SER A 416 3.23 1.81 5.74
C SER A 416 2.31 0.61 5.87
N PHE A 417 1.12 0.89 6.40
CA PHE A 417 -0.02 -0.04 6.42
C PHE A 417 -1.14 0.44 5.48
N THR A 418 -0.83 1.35 4.55
CA THR A 418 -1.68 1.76 3.43
C THR A 418 -0.83 1.77 2.16
N LEU A 419 -1.01 0.74 1.34
CA LEU A 419 -0.17 0.44 0.19
C LEU A 419 -0.90 0.82 -1.10
N GLY A 420 -0.65 2.02 -1.64
CA GLY A 420 -1.36 2.52 -2.83
C GLY A 420 -1.03 1.72 -4.09
N CYS A 421 -2.02 1.31 -4.87
CA CYS A 421 -1.84 0.44 -6.04
C CYS A 421 -1.65 1.19 -7.37
N GLY A 422 -1.51 2.52 -7.33
CA GLY A 422 -1.42 3.37 -8.52
C GLY A 422 -2.68 3.32 -9.37
N THR A 423 -2.63 3.97 -10.53
CA THR A 423 -3.77 4.09 -11.44
C THR A 423 -4.23 2.73 -11.99
N PHE A 424 -3.32 1.77 -12.10
CA PHE A 424 -3.65 0.38 -12.49
C PHE A 424 -4.70 -0.24 -11.57
N GLY A 425 -4.56 -0.04 -10.26
CA GLY A 425 -5.50 -0.54 -9.25
C GLY A 425 -6.60 0.45 -8.88
N GLY A 426 -6.77 1.54 -9.64
CA GLY A 426 -7.75 2.59 -9.35
C GLY A 426 -7.41 3.45 -8.14
N SER A 427 -6.12 3.60 -7.81
CA SER A 427 -5.65 4.48 -6.75
C SER A 427 -4.93 5.73 -7.28
N SER A 428 -5.01 6.84 -6.53
CA SER A 428 -4.34 8.11 -6.79
C SER A 428 -2.84 8.07 -6.50
N VAL A 429 -2.37 7.07 -5.74
CA VAL A 429 -0.95 6.90 -5.40
C VAL A 429 -0.52 5.43 -5.56
N SER A 430 0.72 5.22 -6.00
CA SER A 430 1.41 3.92 -6.04
C SER A 430 2.31 3.68 -4.82
N GLU A 431 2.58 4.74 -4.08
CA GLU A 431 3.56 4.73 -2.99
C GLU A 431 3.05 4.02 -1.73
N ASN A 432 3.99 3.78 -0.81
CA ASN A 432 3.67 3.55 0.59
C ASN A 432 3.25 4.89 1.19
N VAL A 433 2.01 5.01 1.64
CA VAL A 433 1.48 6.28 2.18
C VAL A 433 2.29 6.68 3.42
N SER A 434 2.59 7.97 3.53
CA SER A 434 3.45 8.62 4.52
C SER A 434 2.97 10.07 4.76
N PRO A 435 3.54 10.84 5.72
CA PRO A 435 3.08 12.20 6.05
C PRO A 435 2.98 13.15 4.85
N LYS A 436 3.92 13.08 3.89
CA LYS A 436 3.91 13.91 2.67
C LYS A 436 2.61 13.84 1.86
N HIS A 437 1.89 12.71 1.92
CA HIS A 437 0.64 12.51 1.17
C HIS A 437 -0.55 13.21 1.83
N LEU A 438 -0.36 13.72 3.04
CA LEU A 438 -1.38 14.42 3.84
C LEU A 438 -1.02 15.91 4.01
N LEU A 439 -0.16 16.42 3.12
CA LEU A 439 0.22 17.82 3.02
C LEU A 439 -0.11 18.36 1.64
N ASN A 440 -0.64 19.57 1.60
CA ASN A 440 -0.57 20.42 0.41
C ASN A 440 0.78 21.15 0.42
N ILE A 441 1.45 21.20 -0.73
CA ILE A 441 2.68 21.97 -0.90
C ILE A 441 2.37 23.26 -1.63
N LYS A 442 2.38 24.38 -0.90
CA LYS A 442 2.23 25.72 -1.47
C LYS A 442 3.59 26.19 -1.99
N LYS A 443 3.65 26.44 -3.30
CA LYS A 443 4.85 26.94 -3.98
C LYS A 443 4.86 28.47 -3.94
N VAL A 444 5.89 29.06 -3.36
CA VAL A 444 6.22 30.48 -3.52
C VAL A 444 7.30 30.58 -4.59
N ALA A 445 7.11 31.39 -5.62
CA ALA A 445 8.06 31.52 -6.73
C ALA A 445 8.34 32.99 -7.04
N TYR A 446 9.62 33.33 -7.21
CA TYR A 446 10.06 34.65 -7.63
C TYR A 446 10.09 34.75 -9.16
N GLY A 447 9.78 35.94 -9.70
CA GLY A 447 9.93 36.20 -11.13
C GLY A 447 11.40 36.21 -11.52
N LEU A 448 11.82 35.27 -12.38
CA LEU A 448 13.19 35.16 -12.88
C LEU A 448 13.42 35.87 -14.23
N LYS A 449 12.35 36.12 -14.98
CA LYS A 449 12.35 36.80 -16.27
C LYS A 449 11.35 37.94 -16.25
N ASP A 450 11.65 39.02 -16.96
CA ASP A 450 10.71 40.13 -17.13
C ASP A 450 9.64 39.75 -18.16
N VAL A 451 8.38 39.67 -17.72
CA VAL A 451 7.24 39.29 -18.57
C VAL A 451 6.98 40.28 -19.70
N THR A 452 7.48 41.51 -19.60
CA THR A 452 7.29 42.56 -20.61
C THR A 452 8.22 42.42 -21.80
N THR A 453 9.33 41.68 -21.66
CA THR A 453 10.34 41.50 -22.71
C THR A 453 10.48 40.07 -23.19
N LEU A 454 9.73 39.11 -22.62
CA LEU A 454 9.84 37.67 -22.92
C LEU A 454 9.94 37.35 -24.41
N LEU A 455 9.03 37.87 -25.24
CA LEU A 455 9.01 37.56 -26.67
C LEU A 455 10.19 38.16 -27.42
N ALA A 456 10.65 39.35 -27.02
CA ALA A 456 11.77 40.03 -27.67
C ALA A 456 13.12 39.40 -27.30
N GLU A 457 13.22 38.83 -26.09
CA GLU A 457 14.45 38.24 -25.56
C GLU A 457 14.54 36.72 -25.79
N ASP A 458 13.43 36.04 -26.09
CA ASP A 458 13.43 34.60 -26.38
C ASP A 458 13.85 34.33 -27.83
N THR A 459 15.14 34.17 -28.03
CA THR A 459 15.73 33.84 -29.35
C THR A 459 15.32 32.47 -29.89
N SER A 460 14.75 31.60 -29.06
CA SER A 460 14.20 30.31 -29.51
C SER A 460 12.78 30.43 -30.08
N PHE A 461 12.09 31.53 -29.77
CA PHE A 461 10.75 31.83 -30.26
C PHE A 461 10.81 32.64 -31.56
N SER A 462 11.06 31.95 -32.68
CA SER A 462 11.12 32.55 -34.02
C SER A 462 9.97 32.05 -34.89
N HIS A 463 8.93 32.87 -35.03
CA HIS A 463 7.72 32.56 -35.79
C HIS A 463 7.41 33.69 -36.79
N PRO A 464 8.05 33.70 -37.96
CA PRO A 464 7.75 34.69 -39.01
C PRO A 464 6.28 34.65 -39.47
N GLU A 465 5.61 33.52 -39.29
CA GLU A 465 4.19 33.29 -39.61
C GLU A 465 3.20 33.99 -38.65
N LEU A 466 3.67 34.69 -37.60
CA LEU A 466 2.79 35.42 -36.67
C LEU A 466 1.94 36.50 -37.35
N GLU A 467 2.38 36.98 -38.51
CA GLU A 467 1.65 37.97 -39.32
C GLU A 467 0.85 37.33 -40.47
N GLU A 468 0.90 36.00 -40.63
CA GLU A 468 0.21 35.29 -41.71
C GLU A 468 -1.25 34.91 -41.36
N PRO A 469 -2.18 34.83 -42.35
CA PRO A 469 -3.53 34.34 -42.13
C PRO A 469 -3.55 32.87 -41.68
N LEU A 470 -4.49 32.49 -40.81
CA LEU A 470 -4.62 31.13 -40.25
C LEU A 470 -4.60 30.02 -41.33
N ASP A 471 -5.25 30.24 -42.47
CA ASP A 471 -5.31 29.27 -43.57
C ASP A 471 -3.92 29.02 -44.21
N ALA A 472 -3.03 30.02 -44.19
CA ALA A 472 -1.65 29.89 -44.66
C ALA A 472 -0.80 29.09 -43.65
N CYS A 473 -0.96 29.35 -42.35
CA CYS A 473 -0.23 28.64 -41.29
C CYS A 473 -0.60 27.14 -41.22
N LEU A 474 -1.86 26.79 -41.49
CA LEU A 474 -2.34 25.40 -41.46
C LEU A 474 -2.01 24.59 -42.72
N THR A 475 -1.60 25.26 -43.81
CA THR A 475 -1.26 24.63 -45.10
C THR A 475 0.24 24.68 -45.42
N ALA A 476 1.03 25.37 -44.59
CA ALA A 476 2.48 25.40 -44.66
C ALA A 476 3.08 23.99 -44.44
N LYS A 477 4.03 23.59 -45.30
CA LYS A 477 4.77 22.33 -45.13
C LYS A 477 5.75 22.45 -43.95
N PRO A 478 5.99 21.38 -43.16
CA PRO A 478 6.97 21.42 -42.08
C PRO A 478 8.35 21.79 -42.63
N VAL A 479 9.03 22.74 -41.99
CA VAL A 479 10.43 23.06 -42.27
C VAL A 479 11.29 21.91 -41.71
N GLU A 480 12.27 21.43 -42.49
CA GLU A 480 13.21 20.40 -42.05
C GLU A 480 13.96 20.87 -40.79
N ALA A 481 13.84 20.10 -39.71
CA ALA A 481 14.47 20.40 -38.43
C ALA A 481 16.00 20.39 -38.55
N SER A 482 16.66 21.48 -38.17
CA SER A 482 18.10 21.51 -37.94
C SER A 482 18.46 20.69 -36.69
N GLN A 483 19.56 19.94 -36.77
CA GLN A 483 20.03 19.07 -35.68
C GLN A 483 20.36 19.88 -34.40
N PRO A 484 19.99 19.40 -33.20
CA PRO A 484 20.41 20.04 -31.96
C PRO A 484 21.89 19.77 -31.66
N SER A 485 22.61 20.79 -31.20
CA SER A 485 23.98 20.70 -30.68
C SER A 485 24.00 20.04 -29.31
N GLU A 486 24.89 19.06 -29.11
CA GLU A 486 25.14 18.39 -27.83
C GLU A 486 25.77 19.37 -26.81
N GLY A 487 25.11 19.53 -25.66
CA GLY A 487 25.66 20.22 -24.49
C GLY A 487 25.83 19.24 -23.34
N GLU A 488 27.06 19.09 -22.85
CA GLU A 488 27.41 18.24 -21.71
C GLU A 488 26.80 18.79 -20.41
N MET A 489 26.12 17.92 -19.65
CA MET A 489 25.78 18.14 -18.25
C MET A 489 26.64 17.24 -17.38
N ASP A 490 27.49 17.87 -16.57
CA ASP A 490 28.27 17.27 -15.50
C ASP A 490 27.32 16.80 -14.37
N ASN A 491 27.45 15.54 -13.94
CA ASN A 491 26.66 15.02 -12.83
C ASN A 491 27.54 14.17 -11.92
N SER A 492 27.65 14.63 -10.67
CA SER A 492 28.46 13.98 -9.64
C SER A 492 27.62 13.01 -8.80
N SER A 493 28.16 11.80 -8.70
CA SER A 493 27.97 10.80 -7.63
C SER A 493 26.55 10.34 -7.26
N MET A 494 25.99 9.47 -8.10
CA MET A 494 25.35 8.22 -7.67
C MET A 494 25.86 7.11 -8.61
N LYS A 495 25.75 5.82 -8.26
CA LYS A 495 26.04 4.76 -9.24
C LYS A 495 24.96 4.80 -10.32
N ASP A 496 25.19 5.61 -11.35
CA ASP A 496 24.26 5.81 -12.44
C ASP A 496 24.20 4.58 -13.36
N PHE A 497 23.00 4.22 -13.77
CA PHE A 497 22.77 3.23 -14.82
C PHE A 497 23.43 3.71 -16.11
N SER A 498 24.10 2.81 -16.84
CA SER A 498 24.61 3.18 -18.15
C SER A 498 23.45 3.50 -19.11
N ALA A 499 23.67 4.40 -20.06
CA ALA A 499 22.65 4.75 -21.07
C ALA A 499 22.16 3.51 -21.87
N ALA A 500 23.03 2.51 -22.03
CA ALA A 500 22.68 1.23 -22.66
C ALA A 500 21.69 0.42 -21.80
N GLU A 501 21.92 0.30 -20.49
CA GLU A 501 21.00 -0.39 -19.57
C GLU A 501 19.63 0.29 -19.51
N LEU A 502 19.59 1.62 -19.52
CA LEU A 502 18.34 2.38 -19.53
C LEU A 502 17.57 2.19 -20.85
N SER A 503 18.28 2.15 -21.97
CA SER A 503 17.67 1.92 -23.29
C SER A 503 17.09 0.52 -23.42
N GLU A 504 17.83 -0.50 -22.98
CA GLU A 504 17.37 -1.89 -22.98
C GLU A 504 16.18 -2.09 -22.04
N LEU A 505 16.22 -1.52 -20.83
CA LEU A 505 15.09 -1.51 -19.91
C LEU A 505 13.86 -0.85 -20.54
N ALA A 506 14.03 0.29 -21.22
CA ALA A 506 12.95 0.97 -21.90
C ALA A 506 12.36 0.15 -23.07
N GLU A 507 13.16 -0.67 -23.76
CA GLU A 507 12.66 -1.58 -24.79
C GLU A 507 11.88 -2.76 -24.18
N VAL A 508 12.36 -3.36 -23.09
CA VAL A 508 11.65 -4.41 -22.37
C VAL A 508 10.32 -3.90 -21.81
N VAL A 509 10.33 -2.72 -21.17
CA VAL A 509 9.11 -2.03 -20.70
C VAL A 509 8.14 -1.83 -21.86
N ARG A 510 8.61 -1.35 -23.02
CA ARG A 510 7.76 -1.17 -24.22
C ARG A 510 7.16 -2.48 -24.74
N LYS A 511 7.92 -3.58 -24.74
CA LYS A 511 7.40 -4.91 -25.15
C LYS A 511 6.34 -5.41 -24.18
N VAL A 512 6.59 -5.31 -22.87
CA VAL A 512 5.62 -5.70 -21.83
C VAL A 512 4.35 -4.86 -21.93
N LEU A 513 4.46 -3.55 -22.08
CA LEU A 513 3.30 -2.66 -22.24
C LEU A 513 2.52 -2.96 -23.53
N THR A 514 3.21 -3.26 -24.63
CA THR A 514 2.55 -3.65 -25.89
C THR A 514 1.76 -4.95 -25.73
N GLN A 515 2.32 -5.95 -25.03
CA GLN A 515 1.62 -7.21 -24.76
C GLN A 515 0.45 -7.06 -23.78
N MET A 516 0.55 -6.13 -22.82
CA MET A 516 -0.56 -5.84 -21.89
C MET A 516 -1.73 -5.11 -22.55
N ASN A 517 -1.47 -4.33 -23.62
CA ASN A 517 -2.48 -3.54 -24.32
C ASN A 517 -3.06 -4.25 -25.57
N ALA A 518 -2.49 -5.38 -25.97
CA ALA A 518 -2.98 -6.23 -27.05
C ALA A 518 -4.02 -7.22 -26.52
#